data_AF-A0A7C5PFT2-F1
#
_entry.id   AF-A0A7C5PFT2-F1
#
_cell.length_a   1.000
_cell.length_b   1.000
_cell.length_c   1.000
_cell.angle_alpha   90.00
_cell.angle_beta   90.00
_cell.angle_gamma   90.00
#
_symmetry.space_group_name_H-M   'P 1'
#
loop_
_entity.id
_entity.type
_entity.pdbx_description
1 polymer ?
#
loop_
_entity_poly.entity_id
_entity_poly.type
_entity_poly.pdbx_seq_one_letter_code
_entity_poly.pdbx_strand_id
1 'polypeptide(L)'
;MKNKPWISLCLASALLAAPLMAAESPQAKAEAQPQKEAVQQQVDERAAGEREKIIQEAIAAVGRTSKAIRALDKGDKDQALEELATAIGKLELITTAYPELALAPLDVQLVTHDLAGSVEEVEKAIAKARDLLDDGRVQDARLLLRDLA
;
A
#
# COMPACT_ATOMS: atom_id res chain seq x y z
N MET A 1 58.41 -5.31 -49.22
CA MET A 1 59.63 -4.62 -48.74
C MET A 1 59.49 -4.39 -47.24
N LYS A 2 60.53 -4.62 -46.43
CA LYS A 2 60.59 -4.38 -44.96
C LYS A 2 59.64 -5.26 -44.09
N ASN A 3 59.98 -5.65 -42.86
CA ASN A 3 61.11 -6.51 -42.42
C ASN A 3 60.69 -7.27 -41.12
N LYS A 4 61.23 -8.50 -40.90
CA LYS A 4 61.30 -9.23 -39.61
C LYS A 4 62.57 -8.79 -38.82
N PRO A 5 62.94 -9.30 -37.62
CA PRO A 5 62.36 -10.31 -36.69
C PRO A 5 61.95 -9.63 -35.33
N TRP A 6 61.81 -10.22 -34.13
CA TRP A 6 62.00 -11.53 -33.46
C TRP A 6 60.71 -11.85 -32.61
N ILE A 7 60.46 -12.92 -31.82
CA ILE A 7 61.18 -13.93 -31.00
C ILE A 7 61.71 -13.45 -29.62
N SER A 8 61.04 -13.87 -28.53
CA SER A 8 61.72 -14.33 -27.30
C SER A 8 60.82 -15.30 -26.52
N LEU A 9 61.43 -16.24 -25.79
CA LEU A 9 60.79 -17.37 -25.10
C LEU A 9 61.53 -17.67 -23.79
N CYS A 10 60.90 -17.40 -22.64
CA CYS A 10 61.25 -17.92 -21.30
C CYS A 10 59.91 -18.06 -20.52
N LEU A 11 59.46 -19.18 -19.94
CA LEU A 11 60.02 -20.45 -19.42
C LEU A 11 60.22 -20.49 -17.89
N ALA A 12 59.22 -21.10 -17.22
CA ALA A 12 59.29 -21.96 -16.02
C ALA A 12 59.68 -21.42 -14.61
N SER A 13 59.30 -22.24 -13.61
CA SER A 13 59.63 -22.21 -12.17
C SER A 13 58.81 -21.19 -11.34
N ALA A 14 57.79 -21.53 -10.54
CA ALA A 14 57.54 -22.62 -9.58
C ALA A 14 58.22 -22.43 -8.20
N LEU A 15 57.43 -22.26 -7.13
CA LEU A 15 57.84 -22.56 -5.75
C LEU A 15 56.64 -22.87 -4.83
N LEU A 16 56.92 -23.79 -3.89
CA LEU A 16 56.19 -24.37 -2.74
C LEU A 16 54.86 -23.80 -2.23
N ALA A 17 54.11 -24.70 -1.56
CA ALA A 17 52.94 -24.39 -0.76
C ALA A 17 53.25 -24.28 0.75
N ALA A 18 52.66 -23.25 1.39
CA ALA A 18 52.39 -23.11 2.83
C ALA A 18 53.61 -23.09 3.81
N PRO A 19 53.41 -22.64 5.08
CA PRO A 19 52.25 -21.98 5.65
C PRO A 19 52.54 -20.52 6.10
N LEU A 20 51.49 -19.70 6.20
CA LEU A 20 51.44 -18.61 7.17
C LEU A 20 50.03 -18.53 7.75
N MET A 21 49.92 -18.17 9.04
CA MET A 21 48.65 -18.09 9.75
C MET A 21 47.73 -17.05 9.11
N ALA A 22 46.72 -17.50 8.37
CA ALA A 22 45.56 -16.67 8.06
C ALA A 22 44.77 -16.49 9.36
N ALA A 23 44.97 -15.34 10.02
CA ALA A 23 44.13 -14.97 11.16
C ALA A 23 42.66 -14.90 10.71
N GLU A 24 41.76 -15.37 11.56
CA GLU A 24 40.33 -15.12 11.36
C GLU A 24 40.08 -13.61 11.47
N SER A 25 39.82 -12.98 10.33
CA SER A 25 39.32 -11.61 10.24
C SER A 25 37.79 -11.65 10.13
N PRO A 26 37.01 -11.51 11.23
CA PRO A 26 35.56 -11.55 11.21
C PRO A 26 34.94 -10.23 10.66
N GLN A 27 35.41 -9.79 9.49
CA GLN A 27 35.02 -8.53 8.85
C GLN A 27 34.55 -8.77 7.39
N ALA A 28 33.52 -9.61 7.27
CA ALA A 28 32.74 -9.77 6.04
C ALA A 28 31.22 -9.59 6.32
N LYS A 29 30.87 -8.68 7.24
CA LYS A 29 29.46 -8.50 7.68
C LYS A 29 29.09 -7.11 8.25
N ALA A 30 29.72 -6.05 7.76
CA ALA A 30 29.30 -4.66 7.97
C ALA A 30 29.42 -3.90 6.64
N GLU A 31 28.50 -2.97 6.36
CA GLU A 31 28.30 -2.22 5.08
C GLU A 31 27.36 -2.85 4.03
N ALA A 32 26.13 -3.21 4.44
CA ALA A 32 25.07 -3.63 3.51
C ALA A 32 23.63 -3.30 3.95
N GLN A 33 23.44 -2.36 4.88
CA GLN A 33 22.14 -2.01 5.49
C GLN A 33 21.47 -0.75 4.88
N PRO A 34 22.07 0.46 4.91
CA PRO A 34 21.38 1.68 4.51
C PRO A 34 20.96 1.70 3.03
N GLN A 35 21.71 1.02 2.17
CA GLN A 35 21.35 0.88 0.75
C GLN A 35 20.11 -0.03 0.56
N LYS A 36 19.89 -1.02 1.42
CA LYS A 36 18.70 -1.89 1.34
C LYS A 36 17.47 -1.19 1.89
N GLU A 37 17.62 -0.43 2.97
CA GLU A 37 16.55 0.37 3.57
C GLU A 37 16.06 1.45 2.58
N ALA A 38 16.98 2.18 1.92
CA ALA A 38 16.63 3.16 0.89
C ALA A 38 15.96 2.53 -0.35
N VAL A 39 16.43 1.37 -0.81
CA VAL A 39 15.81 0.64 -1.94
C VAL A 39 14.43 0.10 -1.57
N GLN A 40 14.25 -0.41 -0.34
CA GLN A 40 12.95 -0.87 0.16
C GLN A 40 11.94 0.29 0.22
N GLN A 41 12.34 1.46 0.75
CA GLN A 41 11.51 2.65 0.76
C GLN A 41 11.06 3.08 -0.65
N GLN A 42 11.96 3.09 -1.63
CA GLN A 42 11.58 3.39 -3.02
C GLN A 42 10.63 2.37 -3.65
N VAL A 43 10.74 1.09 -3.27
CA VAL A 43 9.80 0.04 -3.70
C VAL A 43 8.43 0.23 -3.05
N ASP A 44 8.39 0.57 -1.76
CA ASP A 44 7.15 0.76 -1.00
C ASP A 44 6.40 2.03 -1.41
N GLU A 45 7.10 3.15 -1.63
CA GLU A 45 6.54 4.38 -2.21
C GLU A 45 5.96 4.14 -3.61
N ARG A 46 6.70 3.42 -4.45
CA ARG A 46 6.23 3.07 -5.81
C ARG A 46 5.00 2.18 -5.76
N ALA A 47 4.99 1.16 -4.90
CA ALA A 47 3.85 0.28 -4.72
C ALA A 47 2.62 1.05 -4.18
N ALA A 48 2.81 2.02 -3.28
CA ALA A 48 1.74 2.89 -2.82
C ALA A 48 1.15 3.75 -3.96
N GLY A 49 2.00 4.40 -4.76
CA GLY A 49 1.59 5.20 -5.93
C GLY A 49 1.07 4.38 -7.12
N GLU A 50 1.24 3.06 -7.12
CA GLU A 50 0.57 2.14 -8.05
C GLU A 50 -0.80 1.69 -7.49
N ARG A 51 -0.92 1.38 -6.18
CA ARG A 51 -2.21 1.12 -5.50
C ARG A 51 -3.18 2.29 -5.59
N GLU A 52 -2.72 3.54 -5.40
CA GLU A 52 -3.56 4.73 -5.49
C GLU A 52 -4.23 4.84 -6.87
N LYS A 53 -3.47 4.61 -7.96
CA LYS A 53 -4.01 4.63 -9.33
C LYS A 53 -5.08 3.57 -9.55
N ILE A 54 -4.87 2.36 -9.00
CA ILE A 54 -5.84 1.26 -9.08
C ILE A 54 -7.14 1.63 -8.35
N ILE A 55 -7.05 2.27 -7.18
CA ILE A 55 -8.22 2.78 -6.44
C ILE A 55 -8.93 3.89 -7.24
N GLN A 56 -8.19 4.83 -7.85
CA GLN A 56 -8.77 5.85 -8.73
C GLN A 56 -9.46 5.25 -9.97
N GLU A 57 -8.95 4.15 -10.53
CA GLU A 57 -9.62 3.42 -11.61
C GLU A 57 -10.90 2.70 -11.15
N ALA A 58 -10.93 2.17 -9.92
CA ALA A 58 -12.14 1.60 -9.32
C ALA A 58 -13.21 2.67 -9.03
N ILE A 59 -12.81 3.81 -8.46
CA ILE A 59 -13.67 5.00 -8.27
C ILE A 59 -14.24 5.45 -9.62
N ALA A 60 -13.41 5.52 -10.67
CA ALA A 60 -13.86 5.86 -12.01
C ALA A 60 -14.86 4.84 -12.59
N ALA A 61 -14.70 3.54 -12.30
CA ALA A 61 -15.66 2.51 -12.72
C ALA A 61 -17.01 2.61 -12.00
N VAL A 62 -17.03 2.90 -10.70
CA VAL A 62 -18.28 3.22 -9.95
C VAL A 62 -18.91 4.53 -10.46
N GLY A 63 -18.09 5.51 -10.86
CA GLY A 63 -18.54 6.69 -11.58
C GLY A 63 -19.28 6.37 -12.88
N ARG A 64 -18.90 5.29 -13.59
CA ARG A 64 -19.57 4.85 -14.82
C ARG A 64 -20.92 4.17 -14.58
N THR A 65 -21.09 3.39 -13.50
CA THR A 65 -22.43 2.85 -13.16
C THR A 65 -23.42 3.98 -12.87
N SER A 66 -22.95 5.05 -12.21
CA SER A 66 -23.72 6.28 -11.98
C SER A 66 -24.09 7.02 -13.27
N LYS A 67 -23.24 6.97 -14.31
CA LYS A 67 -23.59 7.49 -15.65
C LYS A 67 -24.59 6.60 -16.38
N ALA A 68 -24.46 5.28 -16.27
CA ALA A 68 -25.39 4.34 -16.89
C ALA A 68 -26.82 4.52 -16.38
N ILE A 69 -26.99 4.74 -15.07
CA ILE A 69 -28.28 5.13 -14.47
C ILE A 69 -28.82 6.41 -15.16
N ARG A 70 -28.00 7.47 -15.25
CA ARG A 70 -28.35 8.73 -15.94
C ARG A 70 -28.58 8.61 -17.45
N ALA A 71 -28.21 7.50 -18.08
CA ALA A 71 -28.52 7.18 -19.48
C ALA A 71 -29.86 6.44 -19.57
N LEU A 72 -30.11 5.46 -18.69
CA LEU A 72 -31.41 4.81 -18.53
C LEU A 72 -32.53 5.82 -18.20
N ASP A 73 -32.26 6.80 -17.34
CA ASP A 73 -33.20 7.90 -17.00
C ASP A 73 -33.62 8.73 -18.23
N LYS A 74 -32.78 8.76 -19.28
CA LYS A 74 -33.06 9.44 -20.57
C LYS A 74 -33.62 8.50 -21.63
N GLY A 75 -33.74 7.20 -21.33
CA GLY A 75 -34.07 6.15 -22.30
C GLY A 75 -32.92 5.70 -23.20
N ASP A 76 -31.70 6.23 -23.01
CA ASP A 76 -30.52 5.85 -23.80
C ASP A 76 -29.92 4.54 -23.26
N LYS A 77 -30.38 3.43 -23.84
CA LYS A 77 -29.98 2.07 -23.46
C LYS A 77 -28.58 1.71 -23.98
N ASP A 78 -28.18 2.28 -25.12
CA ASP A 78 -26.91 1.93 -25.75
C ASP A 78 -25.75 2.59 -24.98
N GLN A 79 -25.88 3.87 -24.60
CA GLN A 79 -24.95 4.52 -23.68
C GLN A 79 -24.92 3.83 -22.29
N ALA A 80 -26.09 3.38 -21.79
CA ALA A 80 -26.14 2.67 -20.52
C ALA A 80 -25.37 1.33 -20.57
N LEU A 81 -25.49 0.57 -21.66
CA LEU A 81 -24.77 -0.68 -21.86
C LEU A 81 -23.26 -0.45 -22.05
N GLU A 82 -22.85 0.59 -22.78
CA GLU A 82 -21.43 0.96 -22.95
C GLU A 82 -20.75 1.30 -21.61
N GLU A 83 -21.39 2.16 -20.80
CA GLU A 83 -20.85 2.57 -19.50
C GLU A 83 -20.83 1.40 -18.49
N LEU A 84 -21.83 0.50 -18.52
CA LEU A 84 -21.82 -0.72 -17.70
C LEU A 84 -20.75 -1.72 -18.14
N ALA A 85 -20.63 -2.02 -19.43
CA ALA A 85 -19.61 -2.94 -19.94
C ALA A 85 -18.20 -2.44 -19.59
N THR A 86 -17.97 -1.13 -19.70
CA THR A 86 -16.69 -0.50 -19.32
C THR A 86 -16.44 -0.52 -17.81
N ALA A 87 -17.49 -0.41 -16.98
CA ALA A 87 -17.38 -0.54 -15.53
C ALA A 87 -17.03 -1.98 -15.12
N ILE A 88 -17.72 -2.97 -15.67
CA ILE A 88 -17.53 -4.40 -15.38
C ILE A 88 -16.10 -4.82 -15.74
N GLY A 89 -15.65 -4.57 -16.98
CA GLY A 89 -14.32 -4.99 -17.43
C GLY A 89 -13.17 -4.35 -16.64
N LYS A 90 -13.37 -3.13 -16.09
CA LYS A 90 -12.41 -2.51 -15.17
C LYS A 90 -12.42 -3.18 -13.80
N LEU A 91 -13.59 -3.39 -13.21
CA LEU A 91 -13.69 -3.97 -11.87
C LEU A 91 -13.22 -5.42 -11.84
N GLU A 92 -13.58 -6.24 -12.83
CA GLU A 92 -13.09 -7.62 -12.96
C GLU A 92 -11.56 -7.67 -13.06
N LEU A 93 -10.94 -6.81 -13.87
CA LEU A 93 -9.48 -6.73 -13.98
C LEU A 93 -8.82 -6.36 -12.64
N ILE A 94 -9.37 -5.36 -11.94
CA ILE A 94 -8.85 -4.88 -10.65
C ILE A 94 -8.99 -5.96 -9.58
N THR A 95 -10.16 -6.57 -9.39
CA THR A 95 -10.37 -7.58 -8.34
C THR A 95 -9.69 -8.92 -8.65
N THR A 96 -9.41 -9.22 -9.91
CA THR A 96 -8.64 -10.43 -10.30
C THR A 96 -7.14 -10.24 -10.07
N ALA A 97 -6.61 -9.06 -10.38
CA ALA A 97 -5.19 -8.75 -10.16
C ALA A 97 -4.86 -8.47 -8.68
N TYR A 98 -5.80 -7.89 -7.94
CA TYR A 98 -5.64 -7.46 -6.54
C TYR A 98 -6.86 -7.88 -5.69
N PRO A 99 -6.98 -9.16 -5.30
CA PRO A 99 -8.11 -9.67 -4.53
C PRO A 99 -8.34 -8.95 -3.20
N GLU A 100 -7.30 -8.37 -2.61
CA GLU A 100 -7.36 -7.55 -1.39
C GLU A 100 -8.13 -6.24 -1.58
N LEU A 101 -8.25 -5.74 -2.82
CA LEU A 101 -8.98 -4.50 -3.12
C LEU A 101 -10.49 -4.73 -3.29
N ALA A 102 -11.00 -5.96 -3.12
CA ALA A 102 -12.43 -6.26 -3.13
C ALA A 102 -13.24 -5.50 -2.06
N LEU A 103 -12.58 -4.99 -1.01
CA LEU A 103 -13.15 -4.11 0.02
C LEU A 103 -12.31 -2.82 0.20
N ALA A 104 -11.71 -2.31 -0.89
CA ALA A 104 -10.97 -1.05 -0.85
C ALA A 104 -11.88 0.14 -0.51
N PRO A 105 -11.42 1.11 0.31
CA PRO A 105 -12.18 2.34 0.55
C PRO A 105 -12.19 3.20 -0.72
N LEU A 106 -13.38 3.42 -1.29
CA LEU A 106 -13.59 4.24 -2.51
C LEU A 106 -14.03 5.68 -2.21
N ASP A 107 -14.50 5.95 -0.99
CA ASP A 107 -14.90 7.26 -0.49
C ASP A 107 -14.67 7.31 1.04
N VAL A 108 -14.40 8.50 1.57
CA VAL A 108 -14.18 8.76 3.00
C VAL A 108 -14.82 10.10 3.35
N GLN A 109 -15.98 10.05 4.01
CA GLN A 109 -16.74 11.22 4.41
C GLN A 109 -16.45 11.55 5.89
N LEU A 110 -16.05 12.79 6.16
CA LEU A 110 -15.96 13.33 7.52
C LEU A 110 -17.29 14.00 7.88
N VAL A 111 -17.96 13.50 8.90
CA VAL A 111 -19.13 14.12 9.51
C VAL A 111 -18.72 14.71 10.84
N THR A 112 -18.97 16.01 11.04
CA THR A 112 -18.75 16.70 12.32
C THR A 112 -20.11 16.97 12.96
N HIS A 113 -20.28 16.57 14.22
CA HIS A 113 -21.46 16.84 15.01
C HIS A 113 -21.15 17.88 16.10
N ASP A 114 -21.78 19.05 16.01
CA ASP A 114 -21.69 20.09 17.05
C ASP A 114 -22.52 19.66 18.26
N LEU A 115 -21.83 19.38 19.38
CA LEU A 115 -22.46 18.94 20.62
C LEU A 115 -22.84 20.12 21.52
N ALA A 116 -24.12 20.16 21.93
CA ALA A 116 -24.63 21.18 22.83
C ALA A 116 -24.29 20.86 24.30
N GLY A 117 -23.00 20.90 24.65
CA GLY A 117 -22.49 20.67 26.01
C GLY A 117 -21.08 21.23 26.21
N SER A 118 -20.63 21.33 27.45
CA SER A 118 -19.26 21.73 27.77
C SER A 118 -18.28 20.55 27.64
N VAL A 119 -16.98 20.85 27.45
CA VAL A 119 -15.92 19.83 27.39
C VAL A 119 -15.91 18.97 28.66
N GLU A 120 -16.12 19.58 29.83
CA GLU A 120 -16.15 18.87 31.12
C GLU A 120 -17.33 17.89 31.24
N GLU A 121 -18.47 18.17 30.59
CA GLU A 121 -19.62 17.26 30.52
C GLU A 121 -19.36 16.09 29.56
N VAL A 122 -18.70 16.35 28.43
CA VAL A 122 -18.27 15.32 27.47
C VAL A 122 -17.22 14.39 28.12
N GLU A 123 -16.22 14.93 28.81
CA GLU A 123 -15.22 14.15 29.54
C GLU A 123 -15.85 13.25 30.62
N LYS A 124 -16.82 13.77 31.38
CA LYS A 124 -17.60 12.98 32.36
C LYS A 124 -18.43 11.89 31.71
N ALA A 125 -19.05 12.15 30.55
CA ALA A 125 -19.80 11.16 29.80
C ALA A 125 -18.90 10.04 29.27
N ILE A 126 -17.71 10.38 28.73
CA ILE A 126 -16.71 9.41 28.26
C ILE A 126 -16.14 8.58 29.41
N ALA A 127 -15.80 9.19 30.54
CA ALA A 127 -15.29 8.47 31.71
C ALA A 127 -16.32 7.44 32.21
N LYS A 128 -17.56 7.88 32.45
CA LYS A 128 -18.65 7.00 32.89
C LYS A 128 -19.00 5.92 31.85
N ALA A 129 -18.86 6.20 30.55
CA ALA A 129 -19.04 5.20 29.51
C ALA A 129 -17.93 4.13 29.52
N ARG A 130 -16.68 4.48 29.89
CA ARG A 130 -15.60 3.50 30.10
C ARG A 130 -15.86 2.63 31.31
N ASP A 131 -16.20 3.21 32.46
CA ASP A 131 -16.55 2.46 33.68
C ASP A 131 -17.65 1.41 33.37
N LEU A 132 -18.68 1.80 32.60
CA LEU A 132 -19.77 0.92 32.18
C LEU A 132 -19.35 -0.12 31.12
N LEU A 133 -18.30 0.10 30.32
CA LEU A 133 -17.77 -0.92 29.41
C LEU A 133 -16.88 -1.93 30.15
N ASP A 134 -16.09 -1.47 31.12
CA ASP A 134 -15.26 -2.33 31.97
C ASP A 134 -16.12 -3.20 32.91
N ASP A 135 -17.26 -2.67 33.40
CA ASP A 135 -18.35 -3.43 34.06
C ASP A 135 -19.09 -4.42 33.11
N GLY A 136 -18.81 -4.40 31.80
CA GLY A 136 -19.52 -5.20 30.79
C GLY A 136 -20.94 -4.71 30.46
N ARG A 137 -21.36 -3.55 30.97
CA ARG A 137 -22.70 -2.94 30.82
C ARG A 137 -22.84 -2.16 29.51
N VAL A 138 -22.55 -2.84 28.40
CA VAL A 138 -22.51 -2.28 27.03
C VAL A 138 -23.77 -1.49 26.64
N GLN A 139 -24.95 -1.86 27.14
CA GLN A 139 -26.20 -1.13 26.84
C GLN A 139 -26.28 0.24 27.54
N ASP A 140 -25.81 0.34 28.78
CA ASP A 140 -25.78 1.60 29.53
C ASP A 140 -24.70 2.53 28.98
N ALA A 141 -23.53 1.98 28.64
CA ALA A 141 -22.47 2.72 27.95
C ALA A 141 -22.94 3.26 26.59
N ARG A 142 -23.64 2.45 25.79
CA ARG A 142 -24.24 2.88 24.51
C ARG A 142 -25.18 4.07 24.67
N LEU A 143 -25.96 4.14 25.75
CA LEU A 143 -26.88 5.26 25.97
C LEU A 143 -26.13 6.59 26.18
N LEU A 144 -24.98 6.57 26.86
CA LEU A 144 -24.13 7.75 27.04
C LEU A 144 -23.37 8.12 25.76
N LEU A 145 -22.90 7.12 25.00
CA LEU A 145 -22.15 7.35 23.75
C LEU A 145 -23.05 7.76 22.57
N ARG A 146 -24.35 7.43 22.59
CA ARG A 146 -25.32 7.81 21.55
C ARG A 146 -25.36 9.32 21.31
N ASP A 147 -25.25 10.10 22.38
CA ASP A 147 -25.36 11.56 22.32
C ASP A 147 -24.00 12.24 22.03
N LEU A 148 -22.99 11.44 21.63
CA LEU A 148 -21.63 11.85 21.25
C LEU A 148 -21.21 11.30 19.86
N ALA A 149 -22.14 10.69 19.11
CA ALA A 149 -21.86 9.87 17.92
C ALA A 149 -22.49 10.44 16.63
#